data_AF-A0A3N0G0Y4-F1
#
_entry.id   AF-A0A3N0G0Y4-F1
#
_cell.length_a   1.000
_cell.length_b   1.000
_cell.length_c   1.000
_cell.angle_alpha   90.00
_cell.angle_beta   90.00
_cell.angle_gamma   90.00
#
_symmetry.space_group_name_H-M   'P 1'
#
loop_
_entity.id
_entity.type
_entity.pdbx_description
1 polymer ?
#
loop_
_entity_poly.entity_id
_entity_poly.type
_entity_poly.pdbx_seq_one_letter_code
_entity_poly.pdbx_strand_id
1 'polypeptide(L)'
;MWDNVEAKIRRAMNGVRQAFRVRLSRVSSVGPVQTFQANGLAGEQIQDAELFQHYGFTSNPPAGTMGIVIPLGGRTSHSVVVATESASYRIKALQSGEVAIYTDEGAAITLKKGRIITVDCDEYQVNCKKYIVNANEEADFNTPLLNASGEITDKTSTLSHVRDIYDSHNHPGDSGGTTGTPNQSM
;
A
#
# COMPACT_ATOMS: atom_id res chain seq x y z
N MET A 1 -6.27 13.35 58.57
CA MET A 1 -7.32 13.83 57.62
C MET A 1 -6.89 13.60 56.17
N TRP A 2 -5.64 13.89 55.82
CA TRP A 2 -5.06 13.65 54.49
C TRP A 2 -5.00 12.17 54.08
N ASP A 3 -4.66 11.26 54.98
CA ASP A 3 -4.59 9.81 54.67
C ASP A 3 -5.92 9.23 54.15
N ASN A 4 -7.05 9.73 54.66
CA ASN A 4 -8.38 9.32 54.20
C ASN A 4 -8.71 9.88 52.80
N VAL A 5 -8.17 11.05 52.46
CA VAL A 5 -8.30 11.64 51.13
C VAL A 5 -7.44 10.86 50.13
N GLU A 6 -6.18 10.59 50.47
CA GLU A 6 -5.27 9.78 49.64
C GLU A 6 -5.81 8.36 49.42
N ALA A 7 -6.35 7.71 50.46
CA ALA A 7 -6.94 6.38 50.34
C ALA A 7 -8.19 6.35 49.46
N LYS A 8 -8.98 7.44 49.41
CA LYS A 8 -10.13 7.57 48.50
C LYS A 8 -9.66 7.80 47.07
N ILE A 9 -8.68 8.68 46.86
CA ILE A 9 -8.08 8.94 45.54
C ILE A 9 -7.48 7.66 44.96
N ARG A 10 -6.70 6.91 45.75
CA ARG A 10 -6.10 5.64 45.31
C ARG A 10 -7.15 4.61 44.91
N ARG A 11 -8.26 4.50 45.66
CA ARG A 11 -9.37 3.61 45.28
C ARG A 11 -10.04 4.03 43.98
N ALA A 12 -10.27 5.32 43.78
CA ALA A 12 -10.83 5.83 42.53
C ALA A 12 -9.90 5.56 41.34
N MET A 13 -8.61 5.87 41.49
CA MET A 13 -7.60 5.64 40.44
C MET A 13 -7.41 4.16 40.10
N ASN A 14 -7.44 3.27 41.10
CA ASN A 14 -7.36 1.83 40.87
C ASN A 14 -8.58 1.28 40.10
N GLY A 15 -9.72 1.98 40.12
CA GLY A 15 -10.91 1.62 39.35
C GLY A 15 -10.87 2.07 37.89
N VAL A 16 -9.90 2.92 37.51
CA VAL A 16 -9.76 3.41 36.13
C VAL A 16 -8.76 2.54 35.39
N ARG A 17 -9.26 1.70 34.47
CA ARG A 17 -8.40 0.93 33.58
C ARG A 17 -7.61 1.88 32.68
N GLN A 18 -6.29 1.83 32.81
CA GLN A 18 -5.36 2.57 31.96
C GLN A 18 -5.18 1.87 30.61
N ALA A 19 -4.66 2.59 29.62
CA ALA A 19 -4.29 2.00 28.35
C ALA A 19 -3.25 0.88 28.53
N PHE A 20 -3.34 -0.17 27.71
CA PHE A 20 -2.47 -1.35 27.84
C PHE A 20 -2.16 -1.99 26.49
N ARG A 21 -1.13 -2.85 26.48
CA ARG A 21 -0.71 -3.60 25.30
C ARG A 21 -1.42 -4.94 25.23
N VAL A 22 -1.75 -5.36 24.02
CA VAL A 22 -2.35 -6.66 23.73
C VAL A 22 -1.69 -7.32 22.53
N ARG A 23 -1.97 -8.60 22.35
CA ARG A 23 -1.68 -9.33 21.11
C ARG A 23 -2.98 -9.81 20.48
N LEU A 24 -3.23 -9.38 19.25
CA LEU A 24 -4.43 -9.73 18.49
C LEU A 24 -4.44 -11.24 18.22
N SER A 25 -5.55 -11.91 18.52
CA SER A 25 -5.78 -13.31 18.16
C SER A 25 -6.57 -13.43 16.86
N ARG A 26 -7.49 -12.49 16.61
CA ARG A 26 -8.34 -12.45 15.41
C ARG A 26 -8.74 -11.02 15.09
N VAL A 27 -8.89 -10.71 13.80
CA VAL A 27 -9.53 -9.49 13.30
C VAL A 27 -10.65 -9.89 12.36
N SER A 28 -11.80 -9.21 12.48
CA SER A 28 -12.97 -9.37 11.61
C SER A 28 -13.16 -8.08 10.82
N SER A 29 -12.96 -8.16 9.51
CA SER A 29 -13.10 -7.01 8.59
C SER A 29 -14.43 -7.00 7.81
N VAL A 30 -15.45 -7.72 8.30
CA VAL A 30 -16.75 -7.85 7.61
C VAL A 30 -17.69 -6.68 7.91
N GLY A 31 -17.63 -6.14 9.13
CA GLY A 31 -18.52 -5.07 9.58
C GLY A 31 -18.12 -3.67 9.06
N PRO A 32 -18.99 -2.66 9.27
CA PRO A 32 -18.69 -1.27 8.91
C PRO A 32 -17.50 -0.69 9.70
N VAL A 33 -17.23 -1.27 10.88
CA VAL A 33 -16.04 -1.04 11.68
C VAL A 33 -15.40 -2.40 11.90
N GLN A 34 -14.08 -2.49 11.70
CA GLN A 34 -13.36 -3.72 12.00
C GLN A 34 -13.39 -4.00 13.50
N THR A 35 -13.62 -5.25 13.89
CA THR A 35 -13.53 -5.68 15.28
C THR A 35 -12.37 -6.63 15.48
N PHE A 36 -11.84 -6.68 16.70
CA PHE A 36 -10.73 -7.55 17.03
C PHE A 36 -10.99 -8.33 18.32
N GLN A 37 -10.28 -9.45 18.42
CA GLN A 37 -10.13 -10.23 19.65
C GLN A 37 -8.65 -10.20 20.03
N ALA A 38 -8.37 -10.08 21.33
CA ALA A 38 -7.00 -10.02 21.80
C ALA A 38 -6.84 -10.61 23.20
N ASN A 39 -5.63 -11.07 23.46
CA ASN A 39 -5.19 -11.45 24.79
C ASN A 39 -4.38 -10.31 25.41
N GLY A 40 -4.86 -9.80 26.54
CA GLY A 40 -4.20 -8.83 27.40
C GLY A 40 -3.32 -9.50 28.47
N LEU A 41 -2.84 -8.68 29.41
CA LEU A 41 -2.03 -9.16 30.52
C LEU A 41 -2.86 -9.99 31.50
N ALA A 42 -2.21 -10.99 32.13
CA ALA A 42 -2.82 -11.86 33.14
C ALA A 42 -4.09 -12.62 32.69
N GLY A 43 -4.19 -12.95 31.39
CA GLY A 43 -5.29 -13.75 30.85
C GLY A 43 -6.56 -12.96 30.54
N GLU A 44 -6.53 -11.63 30.62
CA GLU A 44 -7.63 -10.77 30.14
C GLU A 44 -7.90 -11.04 28.66
N GLN A 45 -9.16 -11.26 28.32
CA GLN A 45 -9.59 -11.39 26.93
C GLN A 45 -10.44 -10.19 26.55
N ILE A 46 -10.14 -9.62 25.38
CA ILE A 46 -10.95 -8.60 24.75
C ILE A 46 -11.69 -9.28 23.60
N GLN A 47 -13.00 -9.08 23.57
CA GLN A 47 -13.90 -9.65 22.58
C GLN A 47 -14.60 -8.53 21.82
N ASP A 48 -14.57 -8.62 20.49
CA ASP A 48 -15.32 -7.78 19.55
C ASP A 48 -15.18 -6.26 19.78
N ALA A 49 -14.01 -5.82 20.25
CA ALA A 49 -13.69 -4.40 20.41
C ALA A 49 -13.35 -3.76 19.07
N GLU A 50 -13.62 -2.46 18.90
CA GLU A 50 -13.39 -1.77 17.63
C GLU A 50 -11.90 -1.49 17.37
N LEU A 51 -11.48 -1.70 16.12
CA LEU A 51 -10.21 -1.23 15.58
C LEU A 51 -10.47 0.05 14.78
N PHE A 52 -10.09 1.20 15.34
CA PHE A 52 -10.20 2.48 14.65
C PHE A 52 -8.90 2.86 13.96
N GLN A 53 -9.04 3.30 12.71
CA GLN A 53 -7.94 3.67 11.81
C GLN A 53 -8.16 5.08 11.26
N HIS A 54 -7.12 5.68 10.70
CA HIS A 54 -7.25 6.98 10.03
C HIS A 54 -8.09 6.82 8.75
N TYR A 55 -9.01 7.75 8.51
CA TYR A 55 -9.80 7.76 7.27
C TYR A 55 -8.87 7.75 6.04
N GLY A 56 -9.21 6.92 5.04
CA GLY A 56 -8.38 6.70 3.86
C GLY A 56 -7.32 5.60 4.02
N PHE A 57 -7.11 5.07 5.24
CA PHE A 57 -6.28 3.89 5.49
C PHE A 57 -7.14 2.76 6.04
N THR A 58 -6.96 1.56 5.47
CA THR A 58 -7.52 0.34 6.03
C THR A 58 -6.46 -0.75 6.02
N SER A 59 -6.33 -1.48 7.13
CA SER A 59 -5.46 -2.65 7.21
C SER A 59 -6.16 -3.74 8.01
N ASN A 60 -5.94 -4.99 7.64
CA ASN A 60 -6.47 -6.15 8.36
C ASN A 60 -5.28 -6.90 8.98
N PRO A 61 -4.79 -6.47 10.16
CA PRO A 61 -3.56 -7.00 10.70
C PRO A 61 -3.67 -8.50 11.01
N PRO A 62 -2.66 -9.31 10.66
CA PRO A 62 -2.69 -10.75 10.90
C PRO A 62 -2.66 -11.06 12.40
N ALA A 63 -3.09 -12.26 12.75
CA ALA A 63 -2.99 -12.78 14.11
C ALA A 63 -1.55 -12.66 14.63
N GLY A 64 -1.42 -12.33 15.91
CA GLY A 64 -0.12 -12.11 16.56
C GLY A 64 0.39 -10.67 16.49
N THR A 65 -0.27 -9.77 15.76
CA THR A 65 0.01 -8.33 15.74
C THR A 65 -0.19 -7.73 17.14
N MET A 66 0.71 -6.84 17.56
CA MET A 66 0.60 -6.13 18.83
C MET A 66 -0.38 -4.96 18.68
N GLY A 67 -1.10 -4.61 19.74
CA GLY A 67 -2.04 -3.48 19.76
C GLY A 67 -1.92 -2.64 21.03
N ILE A 68 -2.29 -1.36 20.92
CA ILE A 68 -2.57 -0.48 22.06
C ILE A 68 -4.07 -0.34 22.23
N VAL A 69 -4.56 -0.72 23.41
CA VAL A 69 -5.96 -0.65 23.79
C VAL A 69 -6.19 0.57 24.66
N ILE A 70 -7.23 1.34 24.34
CA ILE A 70 -7.73 2.45 25.15
C ILE A 70 -9.11 2.10 25.70
N PRO A 71 -9.23 1.88 27.02
CA PRO A 71 -10.51 1.72 27.70
C PRO A 71 -11.27 3.06 27.78
N LEU A 72 -12.36 3.18 27.05
CA LEU A 72 -13.24 4.34 27.12
C LEU A 72 -13.99 4.34 28.47
N GLY A 73 -13.95 5.46 29.18
CA GLY A 73 -14.51 5.55 30.53
C GLY A 73 -13.81 4.66 31.57
N GLY A 74 -12.60 4.17 31.28
CA GLY A 74 -11.81 3.36 32.21
C GLY A 74 -12.28 1.91 32.37
N ARG A 75 -13.03 1.36 31.40
CA ARG A 75 -13.54 -0.02 31.43
C ARG A 75 -13.07 -0.82 30.22
N THR A 76 -12.49 -2.00 30.46
CA THR A 76 -12.04 -2.88 29.36
C THR A 76 -13.16 -3.24 28.40
N SER A 77 -14.39 -3.43 28.88
CA SER A 77 -15.54 -3.81 28.05
C SER A 77 -15.98 -2.75 27.03
N HIS A 78 -15.50 -1.52 27.16
CA HIS A 78 -15.69 -0.43 26.20
C HIS A 78 -14.33 0.05 25.73
N SER A 79 -13.59 -0.81 25.03
CA SER A 79 -12.23 -0.49 24.58
C SER A 79 -12.15 -0.37 23.07
N VAL A 80 -11.22 0.46 22.62
CA VAL A 80 -10.84 0.55 21.21
C VAL A 80 -9.35 0.25 21.05
N VAL A 81 -8.96 -0.34 19.92
CA VAL A 81 -7.55 -0.37 19.50
C VAL A 81 -7.31 0.76 18.52
N VAL A 82 -6.26 1.52 18.79
CA VAL A 82 -5.92 2.75 18.04
C VAL A 82 -4.59 2.67 17.32
N ALA A 83 -3.77 1.67 17.65
CA ALA A 83 -2.46 1.47 17.03
C ALA A 83 -2.11 -0.01 17.05
N THR A 84 -1.62 -0.50 15.92
CA THR A 84 -1.19 -1.89 15.74
C THR A 84 0.21 -1.94 15.16
N GLU A 85 1.02 -2.92 15.58
CA GLU A 85 2.38 -3.12 15.09
C GLU A 85 2.72 -4.62 15.05
N SER A 86 3.25 -5.10 13.92
CA SER A 86 3.66 -6.48 13.75
C SER A 86 5.18 -6.58 13.70
N ALA A 87 5.79 -7.10 14.78
CA ALA A 87 7.24 -7.29 14.85
C ALA A 87 7.78 -8.25 13.78
N SER A 88 6.93 -9.14 13.23
CA SER A 88 7.29 -10.09 12.18
C SER A 88 7.40 -9.44 10.81
N TYR A 89 6.54 -8.46 10.52
CA TYR A 89 6.37 -7.92 9.16
C TYR A 89 6.81 -6.47 9.01
N ARG A 90 7.08 -5.77 10.12
CA ARG A 90 7.54 -4.38 10.08
C ARG A 90 8.79 -4.22 9.23
N ILE A 91 8.73 -3.31 8.25
CA ILE A 91 9.91 -2.86 7.51
C ILE A 91 10.93 -2.26 8.48
N LYS A 92 12.15 -2.80 8.45
CA LYS A 92 13.28 -2.38 9.29
C LYS A 92 14.21 -1.45 8.49
N ALA A 93 15.10 -0.76 9.21
CA ALA A 93 16.19 0.03 8.63
C ALA A 93 15.76 1.20 7.71
N LEU A 94 14.54 1.72 7.86
CA LEU A 94 14.18 3.04 7.30
C LEU A 94 15.09 4.12 7.90
N GLN A 95 15.58 5.01 7.04
CA GLN A 95 16.30 6.19 7.51
C GLN A 95 15.33 7.18 8.16
N SER A 96 15.86 8.06 9.02
CA SER A 96 15.05 9.11 9.66
C SER A 96 14.33 9.96 8.61
N GLY A 97 13.00 10.01 8.69
CA GLY A 97 12.12 10.74 7.76
C GLY A 97 11.51 9.90 6.64
N GLU A 98 11.94 8.65 6.45
CA GLU A 98 11.33 7.74 5.46
C GLU A 98 10.05 7.10 5.99
N VAL A 99 9.12 6.80 5.08
CA VAL A 99 7.81 6.22 5.40
C VAL A 99 7.52 5.09 4.43
N ALA A 100 6.89 4.02 4.91
CA ALA A 100 6.47 2.91 4.06
C ALA A 100 5.06 2.41 4.41
N ILE A 101 4.34 1.94 3.40
CA ILE A 101 3.11 1.15 3.51
C ILE A 101 3.44 -0.24 2.95
N TYR A 102 3.06 -1.31 3.64
CA TYR A 102 3.52 -2.66 3.32
C TYR A 102 2.51 -3.76 3.71
N THR A 103 2.66 -4.94 3.11
CA THR A 103 1.94 -6.18 3.45
C THR A 103 2.86 -7.19 4.15
N ASP A 104 2.27 -8.22 4.75
CA ASP A 104 3.01 -9.35 5.36
C ASP A 104 3.76 -10.22 4.34
N GLU A 105 3.35 -10.16 3.07
CA GLU A 105 4.02 -10.83 1.94
C GLU A 105 5.20 -10.02 1.37
N GLY A 106 5.44 -8.80 1.87
CA GLY A 106 6.61 -8.00 1.51
C GLY A 106 6.40 -6.98 0.39
N ALA A 107 5.20 -6.88 -0.19
CA ALA A 107 4.87 -5.78 -1.10
C ALA A 107 4.89 -4.45 -0.34
N ALA A 108 5.46 -3.41 -0.94
CA ALA A 108 5.64 -2.12 -0.27
C ALA A 108 5.64 -0.90 -1.21
N ILE A 109 5.18 0.23 -0.67
CA ILE A 109 5.40 1.56 -1.24
C ILE A 109 6.22 2.36 -0.22
N THR A 110 7.42 2.81 -0.60
CA THR A 110 8.35 3.51 0.31
C THR A 110 8.70 4.89 -0.22
N LEU A 111 8.45 5.92 0.60
CA LEU A 111 8.89 7.30 0.40
C LEU A 111 10.25 7.47 1.08
N LYS A 112 11.31 7.51 0.26
CA LYS A 112 12.71 7.58 0.67
C LYS A 112 13.24 9.01 0.64
N LYS A 113 14.40 9.23 1.28
CA LYS A 113 15.13 10.50 1.16
C LYS A 113 15.49 10.82 -0.29
N GLY A 114 15.63 12.11 -0.60
CA GLY A 114 15.88 12.56 -1.97
C GLY A 114 14.62 12.68 -2.84
N ARG A 115 13.42 12.53 -2.25
CA ARG A 115 12.11 12.55 -2.94
C ARG A 115 11.95 11.35 -3.90
N ILE A 116 12.45 10.20 -3.48
CA ILE A 116 12.37 8.95 -4.23
C ILE A 116 11.20 8.12 -3.70
N ILE A 117 10.37 7.61 -4.59
CA ILE A 117 9.30 6.66 -4.26
C ILE A 117 9.66 5.33 -4.89
N THR A 118 9.74 4.26 -4.11
CA THR A 118 9.86 2.89 -4.64
C THR A 118 8.58 2.11 -4.40
N VAL A 119 8.20 1.31 -5.39
CA VAL A 119 7.11 0.34 -5.30
C VAL A 119 7.74 -1.02 -5.54
N ASP A 120 7.72 -1.86 -4.51
CA ASP A 120 8.35 -3.17 -4.49
C ASP A 120 7.22 -4.21 -4.44
N CYS A 121 7.06 -5.00 -5.51
CA CYS A 121 6.00 -6.01 -5.65
C CYS A 121 6.29 -7.00 -6.79
N ASP A 122 5.62 -8.15 -6.79
CA ASP A 122 5.71 -9.14 -7.87
C ASP A 122 4.87 -8.74 -9.09
N GLU A 123 3.69 -8.13 -8.87
CA GLU A 123 2.78 -7.67 -9.91
C GLU A 123 2.24 -6.27 -9.60
N TYR A 124 2.51 -5.30 -10.49
CA TYR A 124 2.00 -3.92 -10.36
C TYR A 124 0.88 -3.65 -11.36
N GLN A 125 -0.37 -3.67 -10.90
CA GLN A 125 -1.54 -3.38 -11.73
C GLN A 125 -2.04 -1.94 -11.53
N VAL A 126 -2.25 -1.21 -12.63
CA VAL A 126 -2.81 0.15 -12.62
C VAL A 126 -4.13 0.16 -13.41
N ASN A 127 -5.25 0.05 -12.69
CA ASN A 127 -6.59 0.08 -13.28
C ASN A 127 -7.14 1.51 -13.23
N CYS A 128 -7.13 2.21 -14.36
CA CYS A 128 -7.62 3.59 -14.44
C CYS A 128 -8.20 3.93 -15.81
N LYS A 129 -9.02 4.99 -15.88
CA LYS A 129 -9.58 5.49 -17.15
C LYS A 129 -8.53 6.25 -17.99
N LYS A 130 -7.58 6.91 -17.33
CA LYS A 130 -6.53 7.70 -17.98
C LYS A 130 -5.25 7.61 -17.14
N TYR A 131 -4.18 7.13 -17.77
CA TYR A 131 -2.85 7.07 -17.18
C TYR A 131 -1.98 8.16 -17.83
N ILE A 132 -1.38 9.04 -17.01
CA ILE A 132 -0.53 10.13 -17.49
C ILE A 132 0.77 10.11 -16.68
N VAL A 133 1.90 10.01 -17.39
CA VAL A 133 3.24 10.10 -16.82
C VAL A 133 3.90 11.36 -17.40
N ASN A 134 4.32 12.27 -16.52
CA ASN A 134 5.04 13.48 -16.91
C ASN A 134 6.45 13.42 -16.32
N ALA A 135 7.46 13.24 -17.19
CA ALA A 135 8.87 13.26 -16.85
C ALA A 135 9.59 14.26 -17.79
N ASN A 136 10.51 15.06 -17.25
CA ASN A 136 11.20 16.10 -18.00
C ASN A 136 12.48 15.62 -18.69
N GLU A 137 13.03 14.48 -18.24
CA GLU A 137 14.30 13.95 -18.70
C GLU A 137 14.07 12.63 -19.45
N GLU A 138 13.55 11.61 -18.77
CA GLU A 138 13.36 10.28 -19.35
C GLU A 138 12.24 9.47 -18.67
N ALA A 139 11.82 8.40 -19.36
CA ALA A 139 10.94 7.36 -18.84
C ALA A 139 11.40 6.00 -19.37
N ASP A 140 12.02 5.19 -18.50
CA ASP A 140 12.58 3.89 -18.87
C ASP A 140 11.63 2.73 -18.60
N PHE A 141 11.59 1.78 -19.52
CA PHE A 141 10.87 0.52 -19.41
C PHE A 141 11.83 -0.66 -19.61
N ASN A 142 12.48 -1.07 -18.53
CA ASN A 142 13.41 -2.21 -18.53
C ASN A 142 12.65 -3.54 -18.43
N THR A 143 12.10 -4.00 -19.55
CA THR A 143 11.29 -5.23 -19.63
C THR A 143 11.63 -6.06 -20.87
N PRO A 144 11.60 -7.40 -20.79
CA PRO A 144 11.69 -8.26 -21.97
C PRO A 144 10.53 -8.07 -22.96
N LEU A 145 9.38 -7.60 -22.51
CA LEU A 145 8.18 -7.42 -23.34
C LEU A 145 7.39 -6.18 -22.93
N LEU A 146 7.06 -5.34 -23.91
CA LEU A 146 6.18 -4.19 -23.78
C LEU A 146 5.06 -4.30 -24.82
N ASN A 147 3.82 -4.44 -24.34
CA ASN A 147 2.65 -4.59 -25.19
C ASN A 147 1.75 -3.37 -25.13
N ALA A 148 1.25 -2.94 -26.29
CA ALA A 148 0.15 -1.99 -26.41
C ALA A 148 -0.98 -2.63 -27.22
N SER A 149 -2.21 -2.52 -26.75
CA SER A 149 -3.39 -3.03 -27.46
C SER A 149 -3.90 -2.09 -28.55
N GLY A 150 -3.38 -0.86 -28.58
CA GLY A 150 -3.77 0.18 -29.52
C GLY A 150 -2.55 0.82 -30.19
N GLU A 151 -2.78 2.01 -30.74
CA GLU A 151 -1.75 2.76 -31.44
C GLU A 151 -0.62 3.21 -30.51
N ILE A 152 0.61 3.20 -31.02
CA ILE A 152 1.78 3.82 -30.39
C ILE A 152 2.17 5.02 -31.24
N THR A 153 2.26 6.19 -30.61
CA THR A 153 2.56 7.47 -31.25
C THR A 153 3.79 8.08 -30.61
N ASP A 154 4.70 8.56 -31.44
CA ASP A 154 5.84 9.38 -31.00
C ASP A 154 5.67 10.84 -31.43
N LYS A 155 6.74 11.64 -31.37
CA LYS A 155 6.72 13.06 -31.74
C LYS A 155 6.38 13.30 -33.22
N THR A 156 6.66 12.33 -34.09
CA THR A 156 6.68 12.50 -35.54
C THR A 156 5.63 11.65 -36.25
N SER A 157 5.28 10.48 -35.71
CA SER A 157 4.42 9.50 -36.39
C SER A 157 3.71 8.53 -35.45
N THR A 158 3.00 7.57 -36.04
CA THR A 158 2.44 6.39 -35.36
C THR A 158 3.07 5.11 -35.92
N LEU A 159 3.09 4.04 -35.13
CA LEU A 159 3.58 2.75 -35.63
C LEU A 159 2.73 2.21 -36.78
N SER A 160 1.41 2.44 -36.80
CA SER A 160 0.61 2.07 -37.98
C SER A 160 1.02 2.84 -39.23
N HIS A 161 1.30 4.15 -39.12
CA HIS A 161 1.75 4.93 -40.28
C HIS A 161 3.14 4.50 -40.78
N VAL A 162 4.03 4.12 -39.87
CA VAL A 162 5.33 3.54 -40.24
C VAL A 162 5.15 2.22 -41.01
N ARG A 163 4.19 1.38 -40.59
CA ARG A 163 3.85 0.15 -41.32
C ARG A 163 3.28 0.44 -42.70
N ASP A 164 2.38 1.43 -42.84
CA ASP A 164 1.83 1.83 -44.14
C ASP A 164 2.93 2.31 -45.11
N ILE A 165 3.86 3.14 -44.64
CA ILE A 165 5.00 3.58 -45.44
C ILE A 165 5.86 2.39 -45.83
N TYR A 166 6.17 1.51 -44.88
CA TYR A 166 6.96 0.32 -45.15
C TYR A 166 6.27 -0.58 -46.19
N ASP A 167 5.00 -0.93 -46.02
CA ASP A 167 4.30 -1.85 -46.91
C ASP A 167 4.11 -1.30 -48.34
N SER A 168 4.18 0.02 -48.51
CA SER A 168 3.96 0.69 -49.80
C SER A 168 5.22 1.32 -50.43
N HIS A 169 6.37 1.29 -49.76
CA HIS A 169 7.57 1.96 -50.30
C HIS A 169 8.10 1.29 -51.57
N ASN A 170 8.75 2.07 -52.42
CA ASN A 170 9.49 1.59 -53.58
C ASN A 170 10.74 2.45 -53.78
N HIS A 171 11.58 2.07 -54.74
CA HIS A 171 12.80 2.79 -55.06
C HIS A 171 12.95 2.99 -56.58
N PRO A 172 13.62 4.06 -57.03
CA PRO A 172 14.07 4.17 -58.41
C PRO A 172 15.05 3.04 -58.75
N GLY A 173 14.82 2.36 -59.88
CA GLY A 173 15.70 1.34 -60.43
C GLY A 173 16.88 1.92 -61.21
N ASP A 174 17.96 1.16 -61.32
CA ASP A 174 19.20 1.54 -62.02
C ASP A 174 19.05 1.67 -63.55
N SER A 175 17.98 1.08 -64.10
CA SER A 175 17.64 1.06 -65.52
C SER A 175 16.47 2.00 -65.87
N GLY A 176 16.13 2.94 -64.98
CA GLY A 176 15.08 3.96 -65.20
C GLY A 176 13.64 3.53 -64.87
N GLY A 177 13.44 2.32 -64.32
CA GLY A 177 12.15 1.87 -63.77
C GLY A 177 11.99 2.19 -62.28
N THR A 178 10.91 1.70 -61.66
CA THR A 178 10.70 1.72 -60.20
C THR A 178 10.58 0.27 -59.72
N THR A 179 11.10 -0.05 -58.54
CA THR A 179 10.91 -1.37 -57.93
C THR A 179 9.43 -1.62 -57.60
N GLY A 180 9.07 -2.88 -57.37
CA GLY A 180 7.82 -3.20 -56.66
C GLY A 180 7.88 -2.77 -55.19
N THR A 181 6.75 -2.92 -54.50
CA THR A 181 6.67 -2.80 -53.03
C THR A 181 7.36 -3.98 -52.35
N PRO A 182 7.63 -3.92 -51.03
CA PRO A 182 8.13 -5.08 -50.29
C PRO A 182 7.25 -6.31 -50.50
N ASN A 183 7.89 -7.47 -50.57
CA ASN A 183 7.22 -8.76 -50.70
C ASN A 183 6.81 -9.36 -49.34
N GLN A 184 7.08 -8.65 -48.24
CA GLN A 184 6.70 -8.97 -46.86
C GLN A 184 6.13 -7.71 -46.22
N SER A 185 5.02 -7.86 -45.49
CA SER A 185 4.41 -6.78 -44.73
C SER A 185 4.91 -6.75 -43.29
N MET A 186 4.86 -5.57 -42.66
CA MET A 186 5.13 -5.39 -41.22
C MET A 186 3.88 -5.58 -40.34
#